data_AF-A0A850R2B0-F1
#
_entry.id   AF-A0A850R2B0-F1
#
_cell.length_a   1.000
_cell.length_b   1.000
_cell.length_c   1.000
_cell.angle_alpha   90.00
_cell.angle_beta   90.00
_cell.angle_gamma   90.00
#
_symmetry.space_group_name_H-M   'P 1'
#
loop_
_entity.id
_entity.type
_entity.pdbx_description
1 polymer ?
#
loop_
_entity_poly.entity_id
_entity_poly.type
_entity_poly.pdbx_seq_one_letter_code
_entity_poly.pdbx_strand_id
1 'polypeptide(L)'
;MKTQNAKLINGYSNGIFVVTRPSEANTVYQDLHVTNSDGSIGASPIRNETGKVLLKGENTFDILTNHDFNKPAMARDNEGEWIQRGHWVEVVDGHTTLNQNWDWDQPLYTYNHNKDLTLKIDDGANLL
;
A
#
# COMPACT_ATOMS: atom_id res chain seq x y z
N MET A 1 -4.01 14.31 -3.43
CA MET A 1 -2.68 14.19 -4.11
C MET A 1 -2.79 13.13 -5.20
N LYS A 2 -2.11 13.28 -6.33
CA LYS A 2 -2.07 12.28 -7.42
C LYS A 2 -0.62 11.93 -7.77
N THR A 3 -0.32 10.64 -7.82
CA THR A 3 0.96 10.10 -8.31
C THR A 3 0.65 9.18 -9.49
N GLN A 4 1.32 9.38 -10.63
CA GLN A 4 0.96 8.68 -11.86
C GLN A 4 2.16 8.34 -12.76
N ASN A 5 2.06 7.22 -13.50
CA ASN A 5 3.03 6.78 -14.51
C ASN A 5 4.48 6.80 -13.99
N ALA A 6 4.71 6.09 -12.88
CA ALA A 6 5.98 6.15 -12.18
C ALA A 6 6.42 4.79 -11.63
N LYS A 7 7.75 4.62 -11.58
CA LYS A 7 8.39 3.56 -10.80
C LYS A 7 8.94 4.17 -9.52
N LEU A 8 8.57 3.61 -8.38
CA LEU A 8 8.92 4.12 -7.06
C LEU A 8 9.66 3.06 -6.26
N ILE A 9 10.72 3.48 -5.56
CA ILE A 9 11.41 2.64 -4.59
C ILE A 9 11.12 3.22 -3.21
N ASN A 10 10.50 2.43 -2.33
CA ASN A 10 10.15 2.83 -0.97
C ASN A 10 11.15 2.28 0.06
N GLY A 11 11.79 3.14 0.85
CA GLY A 11 12.61 2.73 1.99
C GLY A 11 12.05 3.15 3.35
N TYR A 12 10.77 3.52 3.40
CA TYR A 12 10.13 4.08 4.58
C TYR A 12 8.98 3.19 5.05
N SER A 13 8.92 2.92 6.35
CA SER A 13 7.85 2.14 6.99
C SER A 13 6.54 2.93 7.19
N ASN A 14 6.54 4.22 6.87
CA ASN A 14 5.40 5.11 7.09
C ASN A 14 4.76 5.65 5.81
N GLY A 15 5.06 5.05 4.65
CA GLY A 15 4.61 5.55 3.34
C GLY A 15 5.56 6.55 2.69
N ILE A 16 5.66 6.50 1.37
CA ILE A 16 6.30 7.54 0.55
C ILE A 16 5.48 8.83 0.64
N PHE A 17 4.15 8.66 0.58
CA PHE A 17 3.20 9.75 0.69
C PHE A 17 2.28 9.51 1.87
N VAL A 18 2.28 10.50 2.78
CA VAL A 18 1.68 10.36 4.08
C VAL A 18 0.54 11.35 4.25
N VAL A 19 -0.65 10.84 4.51
CA VAL A 19 -1.79 11.62 5.00
C VAL A 19 -2.06 11.20 6.44
N THR A 20 -1.76 12.09 7.38
CA THR A 20 -2.05 11.90 8.81
C THR A 20 -3.16 12.84 9.26
N ARG A 21 -3.75 12.53 10.42
CA ARG A 21 -4.72 13.43 11.06
C ARG A 21 -4.17 14.85 11.27
N PRO A 22 -5.03 15.89 11.19
CA PRO A 22 -6.49 15.81 10.95
C PRO A 22 -6.88 15.84 9.45
N SER A 23 -5.93 15.69 8.51
CA SER A 23 -6.21 15.86 7.08
C SER A 23 -7.07 14.72 6.52
N GLU A 24 -8.14 15.02 5.79
CA GLU A 24 -8.99 14.02 5.12
C GLU A 24 -8.68 13.91 3.61
N ALA A 25 -7.46 14.28 3.22
CA ALA A 25 -7.08 14.32 1.82
C ALA A 25 -7.07 12.92 1.17
N ASN A 26 -7.76 12.80 0.05
CA ASN A 26 -7.70 11.60 -0.79
C ASN A 26 -6.37 11.56 -1.57
N THR A 27 -5.86 10.35 -1.75
CA THR A 27 -4.70 10.04 -2.58
C THR A 27 -5.13 9.21 -3.79
N VAL A 28 -4.56 9.51 -4.95
CA VAL A 28 -4.79 8.77 -6.19
C VAL A 28 -3.46 8.23 -6.68
N TYR A 29 -3.39 6.92 -6.88
CA TYR A 29 -2.24 6.21 -7.43
C TYR A 29 -2.66 5.58 -8.75
N GLN A 30 -1.95 5.92 -9.82
CA GLN A 30 -2.33 5.51 -11.15
C GLN A 30 -1.13 5.04 -11.98
N ASP A 31 -1.23 3.88 -12.61
CA ASP A 31 -0.19 3.37 -13.50
C ASP A 31 1.20 3.32 -12.82
N LEU A 32 1.26 2.72 -11.62
CA LEU A 32 2.45 2.72 -10.77
C LEU A 32 3.10 1.34 -10.66
N HIS A 33 4.42 1.32 -10.53
CA HIS A 33 5.16 0.15 -10.05
C HIS A 33 5.98 0.55 -8.83
N VAL A 34 5.68 -0.04 -7.68
CA VAL A 34 6.34 0.26 -6.41
C VAL A 34 7.09 -0.96 -5.90
N THR A 35 8.35 -0.79 -5.49
CA THR A 35 9.15 -1.82 -4.83
C THR A 35 9.71 -1.28 -3.52
N ASN A 36 9.92 -2.10 -2.50
CA ASN A 36 10.71 -1.69 -1.33
C ASN A 36 12.22 -1.52 -1.66
N SER A 37 12.97 -0.78 -0.86
CA SER A 37 14.39 -0.45 -1.08
C SER A 37 15.36 -1.38 -0.34
N ASP A 38 14.97 -1.86 0.83
CA ASP A 38 15.74 -2.77 1.68
C ASP A 38 14.93 -4.04 1.92
N GLY A 39 15.62 -5.16 2.09
CA GLY A 39 15.05 -6.48 2.23
C GLY A 39 14.39 -6.76 3.57
N SER A 40 14.57 -5.92 4.61
CA SER A 40 14.09 -6.27 5.96
C SER A 40 13.46 -5.12 6.76
N ILE A 41 13.48 -3.89 6.24
CA ILE A 41 12.90 -2.71 6.89
C ILE A 41 12.22 -1.81 5.86
N GLY A 42 11.24 -1.02 6.33
CA GLY A 42 10.72 0.13 5.60
C GLY A 42 10.17 -0.16 4.20
N ALA A 43 9.11 -0.95 4.12
CA ALA A 43 8.48 -1.37 2.88
C ALA A 43 7.05 -0.85 2.68
N SER A 44 6.35 -0.33 3.71
CA SER A 44 4.97 0.16 3.61
C SER A 44 4.84 1.41 2.71
N PRO A 45 4.31 1.31 1.47
CA PRO A 45 4.41 2.40 0.48
C PRO A 45 3.40 3.52 0.67
N ILE A 46 2.26 3.24 1.32
CA ILE A 46 1.14 4.18 1.44
C ILE A 46 0.72 4.31 2.90
N ARG A 47 0.55 5.55 3.38
CA ARG A 47 -0.13 5.85 4.65
C ARG A 47 -1.23 6.87 4.45
N ASN A 48 -2.46 6.50 4.78
CA ASN A 48 -3.60 7.43 4.75
C ASN A 48 -4.59 7.17 5.89
N GLU A 49 -4.50 7.96 6.96
CA GLU A 49 -5.27 7.73 8.19
C GLU A 49 -6.76 8.06 8.09
N THR A 50 -7.14 8.94 7.15
CA THR A 50 -8.39 9.70 7.26
C THR A 50 -9.02 10.06 5.93
N GLY A 51 -8.29 10.04 4.82
CA GLY A 51 -8.82 10.11 3.46
C GLY A 51 -8.86 8.74 2.76
N LYS A 52 -9.34 8.74 1.51
CA LYS A 52 -9.40 7.55 0.66
C LYS A 52 -8.09 7.34 -0.09
N VAL A 53 -7.70 6.07 -0.25
CA VAL A 53 -6.70 5.62 -1.23
C VAL A 53 -7.43 5.12 -2.46
N LEU A 54 -7.25 5.80 -3.59
CA LEU A 54 -7.87 5.45 -4.88
C LEU A 54 -6.81 4.91 -5.84
N LEU A 55 -7.02 3.71 -6.35
CA LEU A 55 -6.13 2.99 -7.26
C LEU A 55 -6.78 2.95 -8.64
N LYS A 56 -6.02 3.32 -9.67
CA LYS A 56 -6.50 3.45 -11.05
C LYS A 56 -5.50 2.90 -12.05
N GLY A 57 -5.96 2.39 -13.19
CA GLY A 57 -5.12 1.85 -14.24
C GLY A 57 -4.33 0.64 -13.76
N GLU A 58 -3.08 0.52 -14.21
CA GLU A 58 -2.24 -0.66 -13.98
C GLU A 58 -1.22 -0.41 -12.86
N ASN A 59 -1.53 -0.89 -11.65
CA ASN A 59 -0.64 -0.75 -10.50
C ASN A 59 0.00 -2.08 -10.10
N THR A 60 1.25 -2.04 -9.69
CA THR A 60 1.96 -3.17 -9.09
C THR A 60 2.68 -2.71 -7.84
N PHE A 61 2.44 -3.38 -6.72
CA PHE A 61 3.12 -3.17 -5.46
C PHE A 61 3.87 -4.44 -5.07
N ASP A 62 5.20 -4.38 -5.13
CA ASP A 62 6.10 -5.44 -4.70
C ASP A 62 6.64 -5.09 -3.32
N ILE A 63 6.08 -5.73 -2.29
CA ILE A 63 6.43 -5.52 -0.89
C ILE A 63 7.05 -6.82 -0.40
N LEU A 64 8.34 -6.96 -0.73
CA LEU A 64 9.04 -8.22 -0.71
C LEU A 64 10.20 -8.22 0.27
N THR A 65 10.15 -9.15 1.23
CA THR A 65 11.28 -9.43 2.10
C THR A 65 12.44 -9.95 1.24
N ASN A 66 13.61 -9.31 1.36
CA ASN A 66 14.81 -9.58 0.55
C ASN A 66 14.60 -9.58 -0.97
N HIS A 67 13.56 -8.92 -1.47
CA HIS A 67 13.19 -8.91 -2.90
C HIS A 67 12.95 -10.31 -3.48
N ASP A 68 12.57 -11.29 -2.65
CA ASP A 68 12.32 -12.67 -3.08
C ASP A 68 10.97 -13.13 -2.53
N PHE A 69 9.96 -13.22 -3.39
CA PHE A 69 8.60 -13.64 -3.03
C PHE A 69 8.55 -15.03 -2.37
N ASN A 70 9.47 -15.92 -2.71
CA ASN A 70 9.48 -17.30 -2.21
C ASN A 70 10.22 -17.46 -0.88
N LYS A 71 10.85 -16.40 -0.38
CA LYS A 71 11.68 -16.44 0.82
C LYS A 71 11.19 -15.43 1.86
N PRO A 72 10.16 -15.78 2.65
CA PRO A 72 9.85 -15.02 3.85
C PRO A 72 11.11 -15.03 4.73
N ALA A 73 11.60 -13.85 5.08
CA ALA A 73 12.66 -13.70 6.07
C ALA A 73 12.12 -12.93 7.28
N MET A 74 12.92 -12.81 8.34
CA MET A 74 12.55 -12.08 9.55
C MET A 74 12.55 -10.58 9.28
N ALA A 75 11.54 -10.10 8.56
CA ALA A 75 11.29 -8.70 8.35
C ALA A 75 10.81 -8.06 9.66
N ARG A 76 10.98 -6.74 9.80
CA ARG A 76 10.39 -6.04 10.95
C ARG A 76 8.89 -6.00 10.83
N ASP A 77 8.24 -6.36 11.93
CA ASP A 77 6.79 -6.27 12.13
C ASP A 77 6.31 -4.81 12.05
N ASN A 78 5.18 -4.60 11.39
CA ASN A 78 4.52 -3.32 11.09
C ASN A 78 5.37 -2.35 10.24
N GLU A 79 6.13 -2.88 9.29
CA GLU A 79 6.95 -2.09 8.36
C GLU A 79 6.79 -2.46 6.88
N GLY A 80 5.95 -3.43 6.52
CA GLY A 80 5.70 -3.86 5.15
C GLY A 80 4.23 -4.10 4.84
N GLU A 81 3.35 -3.27 5.40
CA GLU A 81 1.95 -3.26 5.01
C GLU A 81 1.77 -2.47 3.72
N TRP A 82 1.01 -3.01 2.77
CA TRP A 82 0.65 -2.27 1.57
C TRP A 82 0.03 -0.91 1.87
N ILE A 83 -0.94 -0.89 2.78
CA ILE A 83 -1.56 0.34 3.26
C ILE A 83 -1.47 0.42 4.78
N GLN A 84 -0.71 1.41 5.25
CA GLN A 84 -0.58 1.69 6.67
C GLN A 84 -1.64 2.67 7.16
N ARG A 85 -2.36 2.29 8.22
CA ARG A 85 -3.43 3.06 8.87
C ARG A 85 -4.56 3.48 7.92
N GLY A 86 -4.72 2.80 6.78
CA GLY A 86 -5.79 3.05 5.82
C GLY A 86 -7.16 2.74 6.39
N HIS A 87 -8.18 3.54 6.10
CA HIS A 87 -9.57 3.17 6.43
C HIS A 87 -10.45 2.97 5.18
N TRP A 88 -10.01 3.47 4.02
CA TRP A 88 -10.71 3.29 2.76
C TRP A 88 -9.70 3.11 1.62
N VAL A 89 -9.76 1.96 0.97
CA VAL A 89 -8.99 1.61 -0.22
C VAL A 89 -9.97 1.20 -1.30
N GLU A 90 -9.84 1.79 -2.48
CA GLU A 90 -10.76 1.56 -3.59
C GLU A 90 -9.96 1.36 -4.88
N VAL A 91 -10.09 0.18 -5.47
CA VAL A 91 -9.63 -0.09 -6.84
C VAL A 91 -10.75 0.35 -7.78
N VAL A 92 -10.57 1.51 -8.38
CA VAL A 92 -11.62 2.23 -9.13
C VAL A 92 -11.71 1.72 -10.56
N ASP A 93 -10.58 1.42 -11.20
CA ASP A 93 -10.50 0.88 -12.55
C ASP A 93 -9.16 0.14 -12.75
N GLY A 94 -9.06 -0.65 -13.83
CA GLY A 94 -7.83 -1.35 -14.22
C GLY A 94 -7.47 -2.52 -13.30
N HIS A 95 -6.18 -2.82 -13.20
CA HIS A 95 -5.65 -3.91 -12.37
C HIS A 95 -4.66 -3.37 -11.35
N THR A 96 -4.85 -3.76 -10.09
CA THR A 96 -3.83 -3.59 -9.05
C THR A 96 -3.32 -4.96 -8.65
N THR A 97 -2.01 -5.17 -8.76
CA THR A 97 -1.34 -6.39 -8.28
C THR A 97 -0.61 -6.08 -6.98
N LEU A 98 -0.81 -6.89 -5.95
CA LEU A 98 -0.06 -6.85 -4.71
C LEU A 98 0.76 -8.13 -4.54
N ASN A 99 2.06 -8.02 -4.74
CA ASN A 99 3.01 -9.08 -4.41
C ASN A 99 3.58 -8.79 -3.03
N GLN A 100 3.05 -9.44 -1.98
CA GLN A 100 3.53 -9.24 -0.61
C GLN A 100 3.97 -10.56 0.03
N ASN A 101 5.15 -10.54 0.66
CA ASN A 101 5.64 -11.64 1.50
C ASN A 101 6.38 -11.14 2.76
N TRP A 102 5.91 -10.03 3.32
CA TRP A 102 6.50 -9.36 4.47
C TRP A 102 6.19 -10.04 5.81
N ASP A 103 6.65 -11.29 5.94
CA ASP A 103 6.52 -12.16 7.13
C ASP A 103 5.12 -12.13 7.79
N TRP A 104 4.99 -11.48 8.94
CA TRP A 104 3.77 -11.40 9.74
C TRP A 104 2.86 -10.23 9.37
N ASP A 105 3.30 -9.32 8.50
CA ASP A 105 2.55 -8.11 8.18
C ASP A 105 1.37 -8.44 7.28
N GLN A 106 0.21 -7.99 7.73
CA GLN A 106 -0.98 -7.92 6.90
C GLN A 106 -0.83 -6.88 5.78
N PRO A 107 -1.47 -7.07 4.61
CA PRO A 107 -1.54 -6.04 3.57
C PRO A 107 -2.15 -4.72 4.01
N LEU A 108 -3.22 -4.79 4.81
CA LEU A 108 -3.97 -3.62 5.24
C LEU A 108 -3.94 -3.55 6.76
N TYR A 109 -3.35 -2.49 7.29
CA TYR A 109 -3.24 -2.29 8.72
C TYR A 109 -4.04 -1.09 9.19
N THR A 110 -4.94 -1.30 10.15
CA THR A 110 -5.76 -0.25 10.74
C THR A 110 -5.59 -0.23 12.25
N TYR A 111 -5.15 0.90 12.81
CA TYR A 111 -5.13 1.06 14.27
C TYR A 111 -6.53 1.45 14.78
N ASN A 112 -7.07 0.63 15.68
CA ASN A 112 -7.91 0.95 16.85
C ASN A 112 -8.67 2.28 16.88
N HIS A 113 -9.44 2.61 15.84
CA HIS A 113 -10.11 3.90 15.74
C HIS A 113 -11.45 3.82 15.01
N ASN A 114 -12.48 3.20 15.60
CA ASN A 114 -13.94 3.37 15.33
C ASN A 114 -14.42 3.54 13.86
N LYS A 115 -13.59 3.19 12.88
CA LYS A 115 -13.82 3.29 11.45
C LYS A 115 -13.45 1.94 10.90
N ASP A 116 -14.44 1.26 10.36
CA ASP A 116 -14.25 -0.02 9.69
C ASP A 116 -13.30 0.17 8.49
N LEU A 117 -12.42 -0.79 8.26
CA LEU A 117 -11.62 -0.84 7.04
C LEU A 117 -12.54 -1.17 5.87
N THR A 118 -12.58 -0.30 4.87
CA THR A 118 -13.21 -0.58 3.59
C THR A 118 -12.15 -0.90 2.54
N LEU A 119 -12.22 -2.10 1.96
CA LEU A 119 -11.59 -2.43 0.69
C LEU A 119 -12.70 -2.64 -0.34
N LYS A 120 -12.73 -1.79 -1.36
CA LYS A 120 -13.72 -1.82 -2.44
C LYS A 120 -13.02 -2.04 -3.78
N ILE A 121 -13.62 -2.87 -4.63
CA ILE A 121 -13.18 -3.11 -6.01
C ILE A 121 -14.40 -2.82 -6.88
N ASP A 122 -14.27 -1.86 -7.78
CA ASP A 122 -15.36 -1.43 -8.65
C ASP A 122 -15.58 -2.42 -9.81
N ASP A 123 -16.78 -2.38 -10.40
CA ASP A 123 -17.13 -3.25 -11.53
C ASP A 123 -16.12 -3.13 -12.67
N GLY A 124 -15.52 -4.26 -13.06
CA GLY A 124 -14.52 -4.32 -14.12
C GLY A 124 -13.09 -3.98 -13.67
N ALA A 125 -12.87 -3.62 -12.41
CA ALA A 125 -11.55 -3.51 -11.81
C ALA A 125 -11.10 -4.82 -11.16
N ASN A 126 -9.79 -5.00 -10.96
CA ASN A 126 -9.22 -6.20 -10.38
C ASN A 126 -8.17 -5.88 -9.30
N LEU A 127 -8.21 -6.65 -8.21
CA LEU A 127 -7.13 -6.74 -7.24
C LEU A 127 -6.59 -8.17 -7.29
N LEU A 128 -5.30 -8.32 -7.62
CA LEU A 128 -4.60 -9.59 -7.81
C LEU A 128 -3.52 -9.79 -6.75
#